data_AF-A0A5M3XD45-F1
#
_entry.id   AF-A0A5M3XD45-F1
#
_cell.length_a   1.000
_cell.length_b   1.000
_cell.length_c   1.000
_cell.angle_alpha   90.00
_cell.angle_beta   90.00
_cell.angle_gamma   90.00
#
_symmetry.space_group_name_H-M   'P 1'
#
loop_
_entity.id
_entity.type
_entity.pdbx_description
1 polymer ?
#
loop_
_entity_poly.entity_id
_entity_poly.type
_entity_poly.pdbx_seq_one_letter_code
_entity_poly.pdbx_strand_id
1 'polypeptide(L)'
;MSSVPSLTPSATPVSAARPFARAVVVTIGILLVMDVAGALISLSAGLSPTFLDALGPQARLSAPIPMMIAQAILAFAVSGRRRAVAAPAAVLLMIAGILAFVSGFSDGGYAADLTAAQRVFQVALVAGHLVMGVLAGLRLVKLLRR
;
A
#
# COMPACT_ATOMS: atom_id res chain seq x y z
N MET A 1 56.13 -19.99 -22.65
CA MET A 1 54.88 -19.38 -23.16
C MET A 1 53.86 -19.45 -22.03
N SER A 2 53.68 -18.34 -21.31
CA SER A 2 52.81 -18.28 -20.12
C SER A 2 51.37 -17.97 -20.53
N SER A 3 50.44 -18.83 -20.11
CA SER A 3 49.01 -18.72 -20.35
C SER A 3 48.41 -17.61 -19.48
N VAL A 4 47.84 -16.58 -20.11
CA VAL A 4 47.10 -15.50 -19.42
C VAL A 4 45.69 -16.01 -19.10
N PRO A 5 45.22 -15.98 -17.84
CA PRO A 5 43.87 -16.36 -17.51
C PRO A 5 42.89 -15.27 -17.95
N SER A 6 41.96 -15.63 -18.83
CA SER A 6 40.86 -14.78 -19.29
C SER A 6 39.86 -14.56 -18.14
N LEU A 7 39.81 -13.33 -17.62
CA LEU A 7 38.76 -12.87 -16.70
C LEU A 7 37.48 -12.62 -17.49
N THR A 8 36.59 -13.61 -17.56
CA THR A 8 35.19 -13.39 -17.98
C THR A 8 34.50 -12.46 -16.98
N PRO A 9 33.94 -11.32 -17.40
CA PRO A 9 33.17 -10.45 -16.52
C PRO A 9 31.91 -11.19 -16.06
N SER A 10 31.84 -11.54 -14.78
CA SER A 10 30.60 -12.00 -14.14
C SER A 10 29.58 -10.86 -14.20
N ALA A 11 28.69 -10.92 -15.18
CA ALA A 11 27.51 -10.07 -15.25
C ALA A 11 26.74 -10.22 -13.93
N THR A 12 26.82 -9.19 -13.09
CA THR A 12 26.12 -9.15 -11.81
C THR A 12 24.62 -9.09 -12.12
N PRO A 13 23.77 -9.97 -11.54
CA PRO A 13 22.33 -9.90 -11.75
C PRO A 13 21.76 -8.67 -11.02
N VAL A 14 21.83 -7.52 -11.68
CA VAL A 14 21.09 -6.32 -11.29
C VAL A 14 19.64 -6.51 -11.74
N SER A 15 18.68 -6.04 -10.93
CA SER A 15 17.45 -5.36 -11.43
C SER A 15 16.07 -5.98 -11.19
N ALA A 16 15.88 -7.18 -10.63
CA ALA A 16 14.49 -7.65 -10.35
C ALA A 16 13.89 -7.14 -9.02
N ALA A 17 14.73 -6.84 -8.02
CA ALA A 17 14.26 -6.41 -6.69
C ALA A 17 13.95 -4.90 -6.60
N ARG A 18 14.65 -4.07 -7.40
CA ARG A 18 14.45 -2.62 -7.48
C ARG A 18 13.06 -2.19 -8.00
N PRO A 19 12.50 -2.79 -9.08
CA PRO A 19 11.20 -2.36 -9.61
C PRO A 19 10.06 -2.66 -8.64
N PHE A 20 10.11 -3.79 -7.91
CA PHE A 20 9.10 -4.11 -6.91
C PHE A 20 9.11 -3.13 -5.73
N ALA A 21 10.29 -2.88 -5.14
CA ALA A 21 10.42 -1.92 -4.05
C ALA A 21 9.95 -0.52 -4.48
N ARG A 22 10.29 -0.10 -5.71
CA ARG A 22 9.78 1.15 -6.28
C ARG A 22 8.27 1.15 -6.41
N ALA A 23 7.66 0.06 -6.91
CA ALA A 23 6.21 -0.05 -7.03
C ALA A 23 5.53 0.09 -5.65
N VAL A 24 6.02 -0.63 -4.63
CA VAL A 24 5.50 -0.53 -3.25
C VAL A 24 5.60 0.90 -2.71
N VAL A 25 6.77 1.55 -2.85
CA VAL A 25 7.00 2.91 -2.37
C VAL A 25 6.10 3.92 -3.10
N VAL A 26 5.94 3.78 -4.42
CA VAL A 26 5.04 4.63 -5.20
C VAL A 26 3.58 4.41 -4.79
N THR A 27 3.14 3.16 -4.65
CA THR A 27 1.77 2.84 -4.25
C THR A 27 1.44 3.38 -2.85
N ILE A 28 2.30 3.16 -1.85
CA ILE A 28 2.06 3.71 -0.51
C ILE A 28 2.12 5.24 -0.51
N GLY A 29 3.01 5.85 -1.29
CA GLY A 29 3.07 7.30 -1.45
C GLY A 29 1.77 7.89 -2.03
N ILE A 30 1.22 7.24 -3.06
CA ILE A 30 -0.08 7.62 -3.64
C ILE A 30 -1.19 7.48 -2.61
N LEU A 31 -1.25 6.36 -1.87
CA LEU A 31 -2.27 6.14 -0.84
C LEU A 31 -2.23 7.22 0.24
N LEU A 32 -1.05 7.54 0.76
CA LEU A 32 -0.91 8.60 1.77
C LEU A 32 -1.37 9.97 1.26
N VAL A 33 -1.07 10.30 0.00
CA VAL A 33 -1.55 11.55 -0.63
C VAL A 33 -3.07 11.53 -0.78
N MET A 34 -3.65 10.38 -1.17
CA MET A 34 -5.09 10.22 -1.26
C MET A 34 -5.75 10.33 0.13
N ASP A 35 -5.18 9.76 1.18
CA ASP A 35 -5.74 9.88 2.53
C ASP A 35 -5.77 11.34 3.01
N VAL A 36 -4.70 12.10 2.75
CA VAL A 36 -4.67 13.54 3.08
C VAL A 36 -5.69 14.31 2.24
N ALA A 37 -5.76 14.06 0.93
CA ALA A 37 -6.74 14.70 0.04
C ALA A 37 -8.17 14.39 0.46
N GLY A 38 -8.44 13.14 0.82
CA GLY A 38 -9.73 12.68 1.32
C GLY A 38 -10.15 13.37 2.61
N ALA A 39 -9.21 13.54 3.55
CA ALA A 39 -9.46 14.27 4.78
C ALA A 39 -9.77 15.77 4.52
N LEU A 40 -9.07 16.40 3.57
CA LEU A 40 -9.35 17.78 3.15
C LEU A 40 -10.72 17.91 2.45
N ILE A 41 -11.11 16.94 1.60
CA ILE A 41 -12.44 16.89 1.00
C ILE A 41 -13.51 16.73 2.09
N SER A 42 -13.28 15.85 3.06
CA SER A 42 -14.21 15.61 4.17
C SER A 42 -14.42 16.86 5.02
N LEU A 43 -13.34 17.58 5.33
CA LEU A 43 -13.39 18.84 6.06
C LEU A 43 -14.10 19.95 5.28
N SER A 44 -13.74 20.15 4.01
CA SER A 44 -14.32 21.21 3.17
C SER A 44 -15.78 20.96 2.80
N ALA A 45 -16.20 19.70 2.71
CA ALA A 45 -17.60 19.31 2.50
C ALA A 45 -18.44 19.28 3.78
N GLY A 46 -17.88 19.63 4.94
CA GLY A 46 -18.58 19.60 6.22
C GLY A 46 -18.94 18.20 6.73
N LEU A 47 -18.32 17.16 6.18
CA LEU A 47 -18.51 15.76 6.62
C LEU A 47 -17.76 15.45 7.91
N SER A 48 -16.79 16.28 8.27
CA SER A 48 -15.98 16.12 9.48
C SER A 48 -15.70 17.49 10.13
N PRO A 49 -15.86 17.62 11.46
CA PRO A 49 -15.70 18.91 12.13
C PRO A 49 -14.23 19.35 12.24
N THR A 50 -13.29 18.40 12.28
CA THR A 50 -11.85 18.70 12.25
C THR A 50 -11.11 17.78 11.27
N PHE A 51 -9.90 18.19 10.91
CA PHE A 51 -9.01 17.38 10.06
C PHE A 51 -8.62 16.05 10.72
N LEU A 52 -8.45 16.02 12.05
CA LEU A 52 -8.15 14.78 12.76
C LEU A 52 -9.36 13.84 12.81
N ASP A 53 -10.58 14.37 12.93
CA ASP A 53 -11.80 13.56 12.83
C ASP A 53 -11.96 12.98 11.42
N ALA A 54 -11.56 13.74 10.40
CA ALA A 54 -11.53 13.29 9.02
C ALA A 54 -10.49 12.17 8.77
N LEU A 55 -9.52 11.98 9.65
CA LEU A 55 -8.58 10.85 9.64
C LEU A 55 -8.84 9.87 10.80
N GLY A 56 -10.01 9.96 11.43
CA GLY A 56 -10.41 9.14 12.55
C GLY A 56 -11.00 7.79 12.15
N PRO A 57 -11.41 6.95 13.12
CA PRO A 57 -12.00 5.63 12.86
C PRO A 57 -13.31 5.67 12.05
N GLN A 58 -14.00 6.83 12.06
CA GLN A 58 -15.26 7.04 11.33
C GLN A 58 -15.05 7.72 9.96
N ALA A 59 -13.80 7.95 9.57
CA ALA A 59 -13.45 8.55 8.29
C ALA A 59 -13.85 7.64 7.13
N ARG A 60 -14.56 8.20 6.14
CA ARG A 60 -15.01 7.46 4.95
C ARG A 60 -14.19 7.74 3.71
N LEU A 61 -13.55 8.91 3.65
CA LEU A 61 -12.76 9.36 2.50
C LEU A 61 -11.26 9.21 2.72
N SER A 62 -10.83 8.64 3.84
CA SER A 62 -9.40 8.46 4.15
C SER A 62 -9.23 7.34 5.16
N ALA A 63 -8.07 6.68 5.13
CA ALA A 63 -7.73 5.67 6.10
C ALA A 63 -7.47 6.30 7.49
N PRO A 64 -7.82 5.62 8.59
CA PRO A 64 -7.49 6.07 9.94
C PRO A 64 -5.97 6.20 10.15
N ILE A 65 -5.52 7.21 10.88
CA ILE A 65 -4.08 7.45 11.14
C ILE A 65 -3.31 6.19 11.58
N PRO A 66 -3.81 5.37 12.54
CA PRO A 66 -3.09 4.16 12.94
C PRO A 66 -2.87 3.17 11.79
N MET A 67 -3.84 3.08 10.87
CA MET A 67 -3.76 2.21 9.69
C MET A 67 -2.75 2.75 8.67
N MET A 68 -2.76 4.05 8.40
CA MET A 68 -1.78 4.69 7.50
C MET A 68 -0.34 4.45 7.98
N ILE A 69 -0.09 4.63 9.28
CA ILE A 69 1.21 4.39 9.90
C ILE A 69 1.61 2.92 9.76
N ALA A 70 0.72 2.00 10.12
CA ALA A 70 0.98 0.56 10.03
C ALA A 70 1.29 0.15 8.58
N GLN A 71 0.51 0.62 7.60
CA GLN A 71 0.76 0.33 6.19
C GLN A 71 2.08 0.89 5.69
N ALA A 72 2.47 2.11 6.09
CA ALA A 72 3.76 2.68 5.73
C ALA A 72 4.94 1.86 6.26
N ILE A 73 4.88 1.44 7.53
CA ILE A 73 5.90 0.57 8.15
C ILE A 73 5.97 -0.77 7.42
N LEU A 74 4.82 -1.41 7.18
CA LEU A 74 4.74 -2.70 6.51
C LEU A 74 5.22 -2.63 5.05
N ALA A 75 4.87 -1.55 4.33
CA ALA A 75 5.33 -1.29 2.96
C ALA A 75 6.86 -1.14 2.89
N PHE A 76 7.46 -0.49 3.88
CA PHE A 76 8.91 -0.40 3.98
C PHE A 76 9.54 -1.77 4.31
N ALA A 77 8.96 -2.49 5.28
CA ALA A 77 9.43 -3.80 5.70
C ALA A 77 9.38 -4.85 4.57
N VAL A 78 8.30 -4.87 3.77
CA VAL A 78 8.13 -5.82 2.65
C VAL A 78 9.08 -5.54 1.48
N SER A 79 9.53 -4.29 1.35
CA SER A 79 10.52 -3.86 0.36
C SER A 79 11.95 -4.27 0.73
N GLY A 80 12.16 -4.74 1.97
CA GLY A 80 13.46 -5.15 2.48
C GLY A 80 14.03 -6.45 1.88
N ARG A 81 15.32 -6.68 2.14
CA ARG A 81 16.04 -7.90 1.71
C ARG A 81 15.93 -9.07 2.69
N ARG A 82 15.70 -8.80 3.99
CA ARG A 82 15.67 -9.83 5.03
C ARG A 82 14.33 -10.58 5.00
N ARG A 83 14.34 -11.84 4.57
CA ARG A 83 13.11 -12.66 4.42
C ARG A 83 12.32 -12.78 5.72
N ALA A 84 13.02 -12.94 6.85
CA ALA A 84 12.40 -13.04 8.17
C ALA A 84 11.53 -11.83 8.56
N VAL A 85 11.79 -10.66 7.96
CA VAL A 85 10.98 -9.45 8.17
C VAL A 85 10.00 -9.24 7.02
N ALA A 86 10.46 -9.44 5.78
CA ALA A 86 9.67 -9.16 4.59
C ALA A 86 8.48 -10.12 4.41
N ALA A 87 8.59 -11.38 4.81
CA ALA A 87 7.50 -12.35 4.67
C ALA A 87 6.33 -12.08 5.64
N PRO A 88 6.53 -11.93 6.96
CA PRO A 88 5.45 -11.51 7.86
C PRO A 88 4.82 -10.18 7.44
N ALA A 89 5.65 -9.20 7.05
CA ALA A 89 5.14 -7.91 6.60
C ALA A 89 4.26 -8.03 5.34
N ALA A 90 4.64 -8.90 4.40
CA ALA A 90 3.85 -9.17 3.20
C ALA A 90 2.49 -9.81 3.54
N VAL A 91 2.48 -10.78 4.45
CA VAL A 91 1.24 -11.43 4.92
C VAL A 91 0.31 -10.41 5.56
N LEU A 92 0.82 -9.63 6.52
CA LEU A 92 0.03 -8.63 7.23
C LEU A 92 -0.52 -7.57 6.28
N LEU A 93 0.29 -7.08 5.34
CA LEU A 93 -0.13 -6.07 4.38
C LEU A 93 -1.14 -6.58 3.36
N MET A 94 -0.99 -7.84 2.93
CA MET A 94 -1.96 -8.52 2.08
C MET A 94 -3.32 -8.67 2.79
N ILE A 95 -3.31 -9.16 4.03
CA ILE A 95 -4.53 -9.30 4.85
C ILE A 95 -5.17 -7.93 5.08
N ALA A 96 -4.39 -6.93 5.45
CA ALA A 96 -4.89 -5.56 5.66
C ALA A 96 -5.55 -4.99 4.40
N GLY A 97 -4.95 -5.17 3.22
CA GLY A 97 -5.54 -4.72 1.96
C GLY A 97 -6.86 -5.41 1.62
N ILE A 98 -6.96 -6.71 1.87
CA ILE A 98 -8.20 -7.48 1.67
C ILE A 98 -9.28 -7.04 2.68
N LEU A 99 -8.93 -6.92 3.97
CA LEU A 99 -9.87 -6.49 4.99
C LEU A 99 -10.37 -5.07 4.75
N ALA A 100 -9.49 -4.14 4.34
CA ALA A 100 -9.89 -2.78 3.96
C ALA A 100 -10.89 -2.78 2.79
N PHE A 101 -10.67 -3.65 1.80
CA PHE A 101 -11.57 -3.80 0.67
C PHE A 101 -12.95 -4.35 1.08
N VAL A 102 -12.97 -5.42 1.88
CA VAL A 102 -14.20 -6.06 2.35
C VAL A 102 -14.97 -5.16 3.33
N SER A 103 -14.28 -4.51 4.28
CA SER A 103 -14.89 -3.56 5.22
C SER A 103 -15.52 -2.37 4.50
N GLY A 104 -14.88 -1.83 3.46
CA GLY A 104 -15.49 -0.76 2.64
C GLY A 104 -16.85 -1.18 2.04
N PHE A 105 -17.01 -2.46 1.72
CA PHE A 105 -18.28 -3.04 1.24
C PHE A 105 -19.29 -3.27 2.38
N SER A 106 -18.83 -3.79 3.51
CA SER A 106 -19.67 -4.20 4.65
C SER A 106 -20.11 -3.05 5.55
N ASP A 107 -19.31 -1.99 5.75
CA ASP A 107 -19.66 -0.82 6.58
C ASP A 107 -20.60 0.16 5.87
N GLY A 108 -21.16 -0.24 4.72
CA GLY A 108 -22.00 0.62 3.90
C GLY A 108 -21.24 1.85 3.38
N GLY A 109 -19.91 1.78 3.27
CA GLY A 109 -19.07 2.85 2.75
C GLY A 109 -19.56 3.32 1.38
N TYR A 110 -19.87 2.38 0.49
CA TYR A 110 -20.43 2.64 -0.85
C TYR A 110 -21.92 2.99 -0.87
N ALA A 111 -22.63 2.86 0.25
CA ALA A 111 -24.06 3.17 0.38
C ALA A 111 -24.30 4.51 1.09
N ALA A 112 -23.25 5.19 1.56
CA ALA A 112 -23.34 6.51 2.18
C ALA A 112 -23.87 7.56 1.18
N ASP A 113 -24.56 8.57 1.72
CA ASP A 113 -24.97 9.79 1.02
C ASP A 113 -23.77 10.67 0.66
N LEU A 114 -22.92 10.12 -0.20
CA LEU A 114 -21.78 10.80 -0.81
C LEU A 114 -22.21 11.29 -2.20
N THR A 115 -21.69 12.46 -2.58
CA THR A 115 -21.76 12.90 -3.98
C THR A 115 -21.10 11.87 -4.89
N ALA A 116 -21.46 11.85 -6.18
CA ALA A 116 -20.86 10.92 -7.13
C ALA A 116 -19.33 11.02 -7.17
N ALA A 117 -18.78 12.24 -7.07
CA ALA A 117 -17.34 12.48 -7.05
C ALA A 117 -16.66 11.88 -5.80
N GLN A 118 -17.26 12.06 -4.62
CA GLN A 118 -16.76 11.48 -3.37
C GLN A 118 -16.80 9.95 -3.39
N ARG A 119 -17.85 9.37 -3.99
CA ARG A 119 -17.95 7.92 -4.18
C ARG A 119 -16.86 7.38 -5.11
N VAL A 120 -16.58 8.06 -6.22
CA VAL A 120 -15.47 7.69 -7.11
C VAL A 120 -14.14 7.75 -6.37
N PHE A 121 -13.92 8.80 -5.57
CA PHE A 121 -12.72 8.94 -4.76
C PHE A 121 -12.55 7.78 -3.77
N GLN A 122 -13.62 7.43 -3.05
CA GLN A 122 -13.63 6.31 -2.11
C GLN A 122 -13.34 4.98 -2.79
N VAL A 123 -13.97 4.70 -3.94
CA VAL A 123 -13.70 3.48 -4.73
C VAL A 123 -12.23 3.43 -5.14
N ALA A 124 -11.66 4.56 -5.60
CA ALA A 124 -10.25 4.62 -5.97
C ALA A 124 -9.33 4.37 -4.76
N LEU A 125 -9.66 4.92 -3.60
CA LEU A 125 -8.87 4.74 -2.36
C LEU A 125 -8.88 3.27 -1.92
N VAL A 126 -10.07 2.64 -1.89
CA VAL A 126 -10.22 1.23 -1.51
C VAL A 126 -9.56 0.31 -2.53
N ALA A 127 -9.68 0.60 -3.84
CA ALA A 127 -8.98 -0.13 -4.88
C ALA A 127 -7.45 -0.02 -4.72
N GLY A 128 -6.92 1.16 -4.37
CA GLY A 128 -5.50 1.36 -4.11
C GLY A 128 -4.99 0.49 -2.95
N HIS A 129 -5.78 0.36 -1.88
CA HIS A 129 -5.48 -0.53 -0.75
C HIS A 129 -5.43 -1.99 -1.18
N LEU A 130 -6.37 -2.42 -2.02
CA LEU A 130 -6.38 -3.77 -2.58
C LEU A 130 -5.15 -4.01 -3.47
N VAL A 131 -4.79 -3.07 -4.34
CA VAL A 131 -3.59 -3.13 -5.18
C VAL A 131 -2.33 -3.30 -4.31
N MET A 132 -2.24 -2.56 -3.20
CA MET A 132 -1.14 -2.69 -2.24
C MET A 132 -1.09 -4.10 -1.63
N GLY A 133 -2.24 -4.65 -1.26
CA GLY A 133 -2.36 -6.03 -0.77
C GLY A 133 -1.95 -7.07 -1.82
N VAL A 134 -2.33 -6.88 -3.09
CA VAL A 134 -1.92 -7.76 -4.20
C VAL A 134 -0.41 -7.70 -4.42
N LEU A 135 0.20 -6.51 -4.42
CA LEU A 135 1.66 -6.37 -4.53
C LEU A 135 2.38 -7.11 -3.39
N ALA A 136 1.87 -6.99 -2.16
CA ALA A 136 2.38 -7.74 -1.01
C ALA A 136 2.26 -9.26 -1.21
N GLY A 137 1.11 -9.75 -1.67
CA GLY A 137 0.90 -11.17 -2.00
C GLY A 137 1.86 -11.69 -3.08
N LEU A 138 2.06 -10.94 -4.16
CA LEU A 138 3.02 -11.28 -5.21
C LEU A 138 4.46 -11.37 -4.68
N ARG A 139 4.81 -10.49 -3.73
CA ARG A 139 6.11 -10.55 -3.06
C ARG A 139 6.25 -11.76 -2.16
N LEU A 140 5.21 -12.09 -1.40
CA LEU A 140 5.18 -13.27 -0.55
C LEU A 140 5.42 -14.54 -1.38
N VAL A 141 4.69 -14.70 -2.50
CA VAL A 141 4.88 -15.84 -3.42
C VAL A 141 6.33 -15.91 -3.92
N LYS A 142 6.95 -14.78 -4.28
CA LYS A 142 8.37 -14.74 -4.68
C LYS A 142 9.34 -15.10 -3.55
N LEU A 143 8.99 -14.82 -2.29
CA LEU A 143 9.82 -15.14 -1.13
C LEU A 143 9.74 -16.62 -0.76
N LEU A 144 8.57 -17.25 -0.96
CA LEU A 144 8.33 -18.67 -0.68
C LEU A 144 8.89 -19.61 -1.77
N ARG A 145 9.00 -19.13 -3.02
CA ARG A 145 9.56 -19.90 -4.14
C ARG A 145 11.09 -19.91 -4.22
N ARG A 146 11.79 -19.22 -3.30
CA ARG A 146 13.25 -19.16 -3.25
C ARG A 146 13.77 -19.88 -2.01
#